data_AF-A0A5S4TCH4-F1
#
_entry.id   AF-A0A5S4TCH4-F1
#
_cell.length_a   1.000
_cell.length_b   1.000
_cell.length_c   1.000
_cell.angle_alpha   90.00
_cell.angle_beta   90.00
_cell.angle_gamma   90.00
#
_symmetry.space_group_name_H-M   'P 1'
#
loop_
_entity.id
_entity.type
_entity.pdbx_description
1 polymer ?
#
loop_
_entity_poly.entity_id
_entity_poly.type
_entity_poly.pdbx_seq_one_letter_code
_entity_poly.pdbx_strand_id
1 'polypeptide(L)'
;TAIKGAHGWIVIGPISFQPAEYLKIIMVWYLALTFAKIQEKVSLYDYQALTRRKWWPTEWGDLRDWRVYSLFMILLVAAQPDLGNASIIVLTAIIMFSISGIGYRWFSAILVLITSLSTLFLGTIALIGVEKVAKVPVFGYVAKRFSAFFNPFHDLTDSGHQLANSYYAMSNGGWFGRGLGNSIEKRGYLPEAQTDFVFSVVIEELGLIGAGLILALVFFLILRIMNVGIKAKNP
;
A
#
# COMPACT_ATOMS: atom_id res chain seq x y z
N THR A 1 -2.33 -8.21 -20.16
CA THR A 1 -3.64 -7.65 -20.54
C THR A 1 -4.03 -6.60 -19.52
N ALA A 2 -4.75 -5.53 -19.91
CA ALA A 2 -5.23 -4.54 -18.95
C ALA A 2 -6.40 -5.15 -18.17
N ILE A 3 -6.21 -5.39 -16.88
CA ILE A 3 -7.31 -5.74 -15.96
C ILE A 3 -7.59 -4.47 -15.17
N LYS A 4 -8.81 -3.91 -15.30
CA LYS A 4 -9.25 -2.68 -14.61
C LYS A 4 -8.31 -1.46 -14.77
N GLY A 5 -7.67 -1.31 -15.94
CA GLY A 5 -6.80 -0.16 -16.26
C GLY A 5 -5.35 -0.26 -15.79
N ALA A 6 -5.00 -1.27 -14.97
CA ALA A 6 -3.62 -1.55 -14.58
C ALA A 6 -2.98 -2.59 -15.53
N HIS A 7 -1.80 -2.28 -16.05
CA HIS A 7 -1.06 -3.14 -16.98
C HIS A 7 -0.04 -4.02 -16.24
N GLY A 8 -0.41 -4.54 -15.08
CA GLY A 8 0.50 -5.24 -14.15
C GLY A 8 0.61 -6.75 -14.34
N TRP A 9 -0.25 -7.37 -15.16
CA TRP A 9 -0.35 -8.83 -15.28
C TRP A 9 0.24 -9.35 -16.58
N ILE A 10 1.22 -10.24 -16.46
CA ILE A 10 1.78 -11.03 -17.56
C ILE A 10 1.12 -12.41 -17.50
N VAL A 11 0.39 -12.74 -18.56
CA VAL A 11 -0.33 -14.01 -18.69
C VAL A 11 0.37 -14.83 -19.76
N ILE A 12 0.91 -15.99 -19.38
CA ILE A 12 1.52 -16.96 -20.28
C ILE A 12 0.73 -18.26 -20.16
N GLY A 13 -0.22 -18.47 -21.07
CA GLY A 13 -1.11 -19.64 -21.04
C GLY A 13 -1.95 -19.69 -19.74
N PRO A 14 -1.91 -20.77 -18.95
CA PRO A 14 -2.65 -20.88 -17.69
C PRO A 14 -1.98 -20.15 -16.52
N ILE A 15 -0.77 -19.60 -16.70
CA ILE A 15 0.00 -18.96 -15.63
C ILE A 15 -0.13 -17.44 -15.75
N SER A 16 -0.60 -16.82 -14.68
CA SER A 16 -0.65 -15.36 -14.54
C SER A 16 0.32 -14.94 -13.43
N PHE A 17 1.24 -14.02 -13.74
CA PHE A 17 2.16 -13.48 -12.75
C PHE A 17 2.19 -11.94 -12.80
N GLN A 18 2.38 -11.35 -11.62
CA GLN A 18 2.47 -9.91 -11.44
C GLN A 18 3.89 -9.53 -11.02
N PRO A 19 4.69 -8.88 -11.90
CA PRO A 19 6.07 -8.52 -11.59
C PRO A 19 6.24 -7.65 -10.33
N ALA A 20 5.26 -6.80 -10.01
CA ALA A 20 5.27 -5.95 -8.83
C ALA A 20 5.31 -6.74 -7.50
N GLU A 21 4.72 -7.94 -7.46
CA GLU A 21 4.77 -8.82 -6.28
C GLU A 21 6.20 -9.29 -6.00
N TYR A 22 6.91 -9.73 -7.04
CA TYR A 22 8.31 -10.16 -6.93
C TYR A 22 9.23 -8.99 -6.59
N LEU A 23 8.95 -7.81 -7.14
CA LEU A 23 9.76 -6.62 -6.87
C LEU A 23 9.73 -6.22 -5.40
N LYS A 24 8.59 -6.39 -4.71
CA LYS A 24 8.49 -6.16 -3.25
C LYS A 24 9.47 -7.02 -2.47
N ILE A 25 9.54 -8.32 -2.78
CA ILE A 25 10.45 -9.27 -2.12
C ILE A 25 11.91 -8.90 -2.41
N ILE A 26 12.23 -8.63 -3.68
CA ILE A 26 13.58 -8.23 -4.12
C ILE A 26 14.01 -6.95 -3.40
N MET A 27 13.11 -5.98 -3.26
CA MET A 27 13.40 -4.73 -2.57
C MET A 27 13.72 -4.95 -1.09
N VAL A 28 12.94 -5.78 -0.39
CA VAL A 28 13.22 -6.12 1.02
C VAL A 28 14.59 -6.76 1.15
N TRP A 29 14.91 -7.76 0.34
CA TRP A 29 16.22 -8.43 0.38
C TRP A 29 17.37 -7.49 0.02
N TYR A 30 17.19 -6.67 -1.02
CA TYR A 30 18.20 -5.71 -1.45
C TYR A 30 18.50 -4.68 -0.36
N LEU A 31 17.46 -4.10 0.25
CA LEU A 31 17.61 -3.13 1.33
C LEU A 31 18.20 -3.78 2.58
N ALA A 32 17.74 -4.98 2.96
CA ALA A 32 18.29 -5.72 4.09
C ALA A 32 19.79 -5.98 3.92
N LEU A 33 20.21 -6.55 2.78
CA LEU A 33 21.62 -6.82 2.49
C LEU A 33 22.47 -5.56 2.43
N THR A 34 21.92 -4.46 1.90
CA THR A 34 22.66 -3.21 1.78
C THR A 34 22.82 -2.53 3.14
N PHE A 35 21.77 -2.47 3.94
CA PHE A 35 21.83 -1.90 5.29
C PHE A 35 22.66 -2.77 6.23
N ALA A 36 22.57 -4.10 6.16
CA ALA A 36 23.43 -5.01 6.93
C ALA A 36 24.93 -4.78 6.64
N LYS A 37 25.32 -4.54 5.38
CA LYS A 37 26.71 -4.26 5.00
C LYS A 37 27.22 -2.88 5.44
N ILE A 38 26.32 -1.93 5.63
CA ILE A 38 26.66 -0.55 6.02
C ILE A 38 26.42 -0.35 7.53
N GLN A 39 25.83 -1.32 8.23
CA GLN A 39 25.42 -1.27 9.63
C GLN A 39 26.52 -0.79 10.58
N GLU A 40 27.76 -1.25 10.39
CA GLU A 40 28.92 -0.84 11.19
C GLU A 40 29.27 0.65 11.00
N LYS A 41 29.01 1.21 9.82
CA LYS A 41 29.17 2.65 9.55
C LYS A 41 27.98 3.46 10.02
N VAL A 42 26.76 2.90 9.95
CA VAL A 42 25.54 3.55 10.48
C VAL A 42 25.61 3.71 11.98
N SER A 43 26.13 2.71 12.72
CA SER A 43 26.29 2.81 14.17
C SER A 43 27.32 3.87 14.60
N LEU A 44 28.35 4.13 13.78
CA LEU A 44 29.43 5.09 14.07
C LEU A 44 29.16 6.51 13.55
N TYR A 45 28.49 6.66 12.40
CA TYR A 45 28.31 7.95 11.71
C TYR A 45 26.84 8.32 11.43
N ASP A 46 25.87 7.57 11.98
CA ASP A 46 24.43 7.82 11.87
C ASP A 46 24.02 8.06 10.40
N TYR A 47 23.28 9.14 10.10
CA TYR A 47 22.85 9.50 8.75
C TYR A 47 24.00 9.81 7.76
N GLN A 48 25.18 10.20 8.24
CA GLN A 48 26.29 10.59 7.37
C GLN A 48 26.92 9.38 6.66
N ALA A 49 26.84 8.19 7.26
CA ALA A 49 27.27 6.95 6.61
C ALA A 49 26.40 6.58 5.40
N LEU A 50 25.09 6.82 5.50
CA LEU A 50 24.12 6.48 4.45
C LEU A 50 24.00 7.55 3.38
N THR A 51 24.39 8.78 3.69
CA THR A 51 24.28 9.94 2.79
C THR A 51 25.62 10.32 2.18
N ARG A 52 26.76 9.79 2.67
CA ARG A 52 28.11 10.23 2.28
C ARG A 52 28.28 11.77 2.26
N ARG A 53 27.51 12.51 3.08
CA ARG A 53 27.36 13.98 3.02
C ARG A 53 26.94 14.57 1.66
N LYS A 54 26.42 13.77 0.73
CA LYS A 54 25.91 14.22 -0.58
C LYS A 54 24.43 13.86 -0.73
N TRP A 55 23.60 14.85 -1.06
CA TRP A 55 22.17 14.65 -1.30
C TRP A 55 21.88 14.00 -2.66
N TRP A 56 22.78 14.16 -3.64
CA TRP A 56 22.61 13.67 -5.00
C TRP A 56 23.86 12.94 -5.48
N PRO A 57 23.72 11.81 -6.20
CA PRO A 57 24.84 11.12 -6.82
C PRO A 57 25.46 12.05 -7.86
N THR A 58 26.65 12.56 -7.57
CA THR A 58 27.37 13.49 -8.46
C THR A 58 28.43 12.77 -9.28
N GLU A 59 28.80 11.55 -8.87
CA GLU A 59 29.81 10.72 -9.51
C GLU A 59 29.19 9.41 -9.99
N TRP A 60 29.72 8.83 -11.07
CA TRP A 60 29.27 7.55 -11.62
C TRP A 60 29.36 6.39 -10.61
N GLY A 61 30.23 6.49 -9.59
CA GLY A 61 30.31 5.54 -8.48
C GLY A 61 29.19 5.66 -7.44
N ASP A 62 28.51 6.82 -7.36
CA ASP A 62 27.38 7.06 -6.46
C ASP A 62 26.04 6.57 -7.07
N LEU A 63 26.01 6.19 -8.36
CA LEU A 63 24.86 5.53 -8.98
C LEU A 63 24.59 4.14 -8.38
N ARG A 64 25.57 3.57 -7.67
CA ARG A 64 25.42 2.30 -6.94
C ARG A 64 24.81 2.47 -5.54
N ASP A 65 24.31 3.66 -5.23
CA ASP A 65 23.66 3.97 -3.96
C ASP A 65 22.26 3.33 -3.86
N TRP A 66 21.88 2.90 -2.66
CA TRP A 66 20.62 2.21 -2.39
C TRP A 66 19.41 3.06 -2.80
N ARG A 67 19.55 4.39 -2.77
CA ARG A 67 18.54 5.38 -3.14
C ARG A 67 18.21 5.31 -4.63
N VAL A 68 19.23 5.20 -5.48
CA VAL A 68 19.07 5.19 -6.94
C VAL A 68 18.35 3.92 -7.35
N TYR A 69 18.75 2.77 -6.81
CA TYR A 69 18.07 1.50 -7.06
C TYR A 69 16.64 1.46 -6.51
N SER A 70 16.42 1.97 -5.29
CA SER A 70 15.07 2.04 -4.71
C SER A 70 14.15 2.95 -5.52
N LEU A 71 14.65 4.13 -5.92
CA LEU A 71 13.92 5.08 -6.74
C LEU A 71 13.60 4.49 -8.13
N PHE A 72 14.56 3.79 -8.74
CA PHE A 72 14.36 3.11 -10.01
C PHE A 72 13.27 2.02 -9.90
N MET A 73 13.30 1.20 -8.84
CA MET A 73 12.27 0.19 -8.58
C MET A 73 10.89 0.80 -8.37
N ILE A 74 10.80 1.90 -7.61
CA ILE A 74 9.54 2.63 -7.39
C ILE A 74 9.02 3.21 -8.73
N LEU A 75 9.90 3.82 -9.53
CA LEU A 75 9.55 4.42 -10.82
C LEU A 75 9.02 3.36 -11.80
N LEU A 76 9.65 2.19 -11.85
CA LEU A 76 9.21 1.07 -12.69
C LEU A 76 7.79 0.62 -12.37
N VAL A 77 7.39 0.61 -11.09
CA VAL A 77 6.03 0.24 -10.68
C VAL A 77 5.05 1.40 -10.84
N ALA A 78 5.49 2.63 -10.57
CA ALA A 78 4.68 3.82 -10.84
C ALA A 78 4.33 3.97 -12.33
N ALA A 79 5.21 3.49 -13.22
CA ALA A 79 4.95 3.41 -14.66
C ALA A 79 3.88 2.38 -15.05
N GLN A 80 3.47 1.46 -14.16
CA GLN A 80 2.48 0.41 -14.42
C GLN A 80 1.02 0.83 -14.12
N PRO A 81 0.67 2.12 -14.28
CA PRO A 81 -0.42 2.83 -13.57
C PRO A 81 -1.04 2.16 -12.33
N ASP A 82 -0.23 1.51 -11.49
CA ASP A 82 -0.70 0.77 -10.31
C ASP A 82 -0.29 1.51 -9.04
N LEU A 83 -1.14 2.47 -8.65
CA LEU A 83 -0.93 3.31 -7.46
C LEU A 83 -0.89 2.48 -6.18
N GLY A 84 -1.62 1.36 -6.12
CA GLY A 84 -1.66 0.49 -4.96
C GLY A 84 -0.31 -0.16 -4.71
N ASN A 85 0.23 -0.86 -5.70
CA ASN A 85 1.54 -1.50 -5.57
C ASN A 85 2.68 -0.50 -5.40
N ALA A 86 2.62 0.65 -6.07
CA ALA A 86 3.59 1.72 -5.86
C ALA A 86 3.62 2.20 -4.40
N SER A 87 2.45 2.40 -3.79
CA SER A 87 2.36 2.82 -2.38
C SER A 87 2.92 1.78 -1.40
N ILE A 88 2.69 0.49 -1.66
CA ILE A 88 3.19 -0.60 -0.81
C ILE A 88 4.72 -0.62 -0.84
N ILE A 89 5.32 -0.54 -2.02
CA ILE A 89 6.78 -0.53 -2.20
C ILE A 89 7.42 0.66 -1.48
N VAL A 90 6.83 1.85 -1.61
CA VAL A 90 7.30 3.05 -0.89
C VAL A 90 7.21 2.83 0.62
N LEU A 91 6.09 2.31 1.12
CA LEU A 91 5.91 2.05 2.56
C LEU A 91 6.91 1.00 3.07
N THR A 92 7.14 -0.07 2.31
CA THR A 92 8.15 -1.09 2.64
C THR A 92 9.54 -0.48 2.72
N ALA A 93 9.92 0.38 1.77
CA ALA A 93 11.20 1.07 1.79
C ALA A 93 11.37 1.96 3.03
N ILE A 94 10.31 2.69 3.40
CA ILE A 94 10.30 3.52 4.62
C ILE A 94 10.46 2.66 5.86
N ILE A 95 9.74 1.54 5.97
CA ILE A 95 9.85 0.62 7.11
C ILE A 95 11.27 0.05 7.22
N MET A 96 11.86 -0.40 6.11
CA MET A 96 13.23 -0.91 6.08
C MET A 96 14.25 0.15 6.51
N PHE A 97 14.06 1.39 6.06
CA PHE A 97 14.88 2.52 6.47
C PHE A 97 14.75 2.82 7.97
N SER A 98 13.54 2.75 8.54
CA SER A 98 13.29 2.95 9.97
C SER A 98 13.96 1.89 10.84
N ILE A 99 14.02 0.65 10.38
CA ILE A 99 14.63 -0.46 11.12
C ILE A 99 16.16 -0.41 11.06
N SER A 100 16.75 0.30 10.08
CA SER A 100 18.21 0.40 9.89
C SER A 100 18.98 1.09 11.05
N GLY A 101 18.30 1.65 12.05
CA GLY A 101 18.94 2.25 13.23
C GLY A 101 19.36 3.72 13.07
N ILE A 102 18.84 4.40 12.04
CA ILE A 102 19.07 5.82 11.78
C ILE A 102 18.29 6.67 12.79
N GLY A 103 18.86 7.78 13.25
CA GLY A 103 18.22 8.66 14.23
C GLY A 103 16.76 9.03 13.88
N TYR A 104 15.86 8.90 14.86
CA TYR A 104 14.40 9.15 14.77
C TYR A 104 14.02 10.51 14.13
N ARG A 105 14.94 11.48 14.17
CA ARG A 105 14.78 12.83 13.58
C ARG A 105 14.61 12.82 12.06
N TRP A 106 15.22 11.86 11.36
CA TRP A 106 15.10 11.75 9.90
C TRP A 106 13.83 11.00 9.49
N PHE A 107 13.45 9.99 10.27
CA PHE A 107 12.17 9.31 10.11
C PHE A 107 10.99 10.30 10.27
N SER A 108 11.02 11.13 11.32
CA SER A 108 10.00 12.16 11.52
C SER A 108 10.00 13.21 10.40
N ALA A 109 11.17 13.59 9.87
CA ALA A 109 11.26 14.50 8.73
C ALA A 109 10.63 13.93 7.44
N ILE A 110 10.87 12.64 7.14
CA ILE A 110 10.27 11.97 5.98
C ILE A 110 8.75 11.88 6.15
N LEU A 111 8.26 11.49 7.34
CA LEU A 111 6.82 11.44 7.61
C LEU A 111 6.16 12.83 7.49
N VAL A 112 6.78 13.88 8.04
CA VAL A 112 6.28 15.26 7.93
C VAL A 112 6.26 15.72 6.47
N LEU A 113 7.27 15.35 5.67
CA LEU A 113 7.32 15.68 4.25
C LEU A 113 6.21 14.96 3.46
N ILE A 114 6.01 13.66 3.69
CA ILE A 114 4.94 12.88 3.05
C ILE A 114 3.56 13.43 3.44
N THR A 115 3.37 13.70 4.74
CA THR A 115 2.08 14.20 5.25
C THR A 115 1.80 15.61 4.75
N SER A 116 2.80 16.49 4.70
CA SER A 116 2.65 17.86 4.19
C SER A 116 2.36 17.89 2.70
N LEU A 117 3.07 17.09 1.88
CA LEU A 117 2.79 16.94 0.45
C LEU A 117 1.39 16.37 0.20
N SER A 118 0.98 15.35 0.97
CA SER A 118 -0.35 14.76 0.84
C SER A 118 -1.45 15.75 1.23
N THR A 119 -1.23 16.54 2.29
CA THR A 119 -2.18 17.56 2.75
C THR A 119 -2.27 18.72 1.77
N LEU A 120 -1.16 19.17 1.20
CA LEU A 120 -1.14 20.17 0.12
C LEU A 120 -1.88 19.66 -1.11
N PHE A 121 -1.61 18.42 -1.52
CA PHE A 121 -2.28 17.81 -2.66
C PHE A 121 -3.80 17.72 -2.45
N LEU A 122 -4.25 17.21 -1.29
CA LEU A 122 -5.68 17.13 -0.95
C LEU A 122 -6.31 18.53 -0.80
N GLY A 123 -5.58 19.48 -0.21
CA GLY A 123 -6.02 20.87 -0.08
C GLY A 123 -6.21 21.54 -1.44
N THR A 124 -5.32 21.29 -2.41
CA THR A 124 -5.49 21.80 -3.78
C THR A 124 -6.69 21.20 -4.48
N ILE A 125 -7.00 19.91 -4.27
CA ILE A 125 -8.19 19.27 -4.82
C ILE A 125 -9.46 19.87 -4.19
N ALA A 126 -9.45 20.12 -2.88
CA ALA A 126 -10.56 20.75 -2.17
C ALA A 126 -10.82 22.20 -2.61
N LEU A 127 -9.76 22.97 -2.93
CA LEU A 127 -9.85 24.36 -3.37
C LEU A 127 -10.25 24.51 -4.85
N ILE A 128 -9.75 23.63 -5.73
CA ILE A 128 -9.97 23.73 -7.19
C ILE A 128 -11.31 23.09 -7.60
N GLY A 129 -11.87 22.23 -6.74
CA GLY A 129 -13.13 21.51 -6.96
C GLY A 129 -12.93 20.27 -7.81
N VAL A 130 -13.56 19.17 -7.37
CA VAL A 130 -13.48 17.83 -7.99
C VAL A 130 -13.80 17.87 -9.49
N GLU A 131 -14.74 18.73 -9.90
CA GLU A 131 -15.23 18.83 -11.29
C GLU A 131 -14.20 19.39 -12.29
N LYS A 132 -13.28 20.26 -11.86
CA LYS A 132 -12.23 20.83 -12.74
C LYS A 132 -11.00 19.92 -12.80
N VAL A 133 -10.68 19.27 -11.69
CA VAL A 133 -9.59 18.28 -11.61
C VAL A 133 -9.95 17.00 -12.36
N ALA A 134 -11.24 16.66 -12.44
CA ALA A 134 -11.77 15.52 -13.20
C ALA A 134 -11.49 15.54 -14.71
N LYS A 135 -11.22 16.72 -15.28
CA LYS A 135 -10.93 16.89 -16.72
C LYS A 135 -9.49 16.54 -17.12
N VAL A 136 -8.59 16.32 -16.15
CA VAL A 136 -7.23 15.85 -16.43
C VAL A 136 -7.20 14.32 -16.27
N PRO A 137 -6.81 13.54 -17.30
CA PRO A 137 -7.04 12.09 -17.34
C PRO A 137 -6.40 11.29 -16.19
N VAL A 138 -5.25 11.73 -15.67
CA VAL A 138 -4.59 11.08 -14.52
C VAL A 138 -5.24 11.49 -13.19
N PHE A 139 -5.68 12.75 -13.08
CA PHE A 139 -6.25 13.27 -11.83
C PHE A 139 -7.75 12.98 -11.68
N GLY A 140 -8.49 12.78 -12.76
CA GLY A 140 -9.92 12.49 -12.68
C GLY A 140 -10.25 11.12 -12.11
N TYR A 141 -9.41 10.11 -12.36
CA TYR A 141 -9.54 8.82 -11.69
C TYR A 141 -9.29 8.92 -10.18
N VAL A 142 -8.23 9.64 -9.79
CA VAL A 142 -7.85 9.86 -8.39
C VAL A 142 -8.92 10.70 -7.68
N ALA A 143 -9.37 11.79 -8.29
CA ALA A 143 -10.41 12.67 -7.77
C ALA A 143 -11.76 11.96 -7.65
N LYS A 144 -12.13 11.10 -8.62
CA LYS A 144 -13.36 10.29 -8.55
C LYS A 144 -13.29 9.27 -7.40
N ARG A 145 -12.14 8.63 -7.15
CA ARG A 145 -11.95 7.77 -5.98
C ARG A 145 -12.00 8.53 -4.66
N PHE A 146 -11.40 9.71 -4.57
CA PHE A 146 -11.48 10.55 -3.36
C PHE A 146 -12.90 11.05 -3.10
N SER A 147 -13.62 11.47 -4.13
CA SER A 147 -15.02 11.87 -4.02
C SER A 147 -15.92 10.72 -3.57
N ALA A 148 -15.73 9.52 -4.14
CA ALA A 148 -16.45 8.32 -3.73
C ALA A 148 -16.11 7.88 -2.29
N PHE A 149 -14.88 8.11 -1.82
CA PHE A 149 -14.50 7.86 -0.44
C PHE A 149 -15.13 8.86 0.55
N PHE A 150 -15.15 10.15 0.19
CA PHE A 150 -15.66 11.20 1.07
C PHE A 150 -17.20 11.20 1.16
N ASN A 151 -17.88 10.91 0.05
CA ASN A 151 -19.34 10.78 0.04
C ASN A 151 -19.80 9.63 -0.87
N PRO A 152 -19.74 8.38 -0.39
CA PRO A 152 -20.10 7.20 -1.18
C PRO A 152 -21.57 7.15 -1.59
N PHE A 153 -22.45 7.89 -0.91
CA PHE A 153 -23.89 7.87 -1.13
C PHE A 153 -24.40 8.93 -2.13
N HIS A 154 -23.54 9.87 -2.56
CA HIS A 154 -23.95 10.97 -3.44
C HIS A 154 -23.86 10.62 -4.93
N ASP A 155 -22.92 9.76 -5.33
CA ASP A 155 -22.75 9.36 -6.72
C ASP A 155 -22.66 7.83 -6.82
N LEU A 156 -23.84 7.25 -7.00
CA LEU A 156 -24.04 5.81 -6.99
C LEU A 156 -23.42 5.16 -8.24
N THR A 157 -23.37 5.84 -9.38
CA THR A 157 -23.22 5.29 -10.75
C THR A 157 -22.10 4.27 -11.09
N ASP A 158 -21.10 3.96 -10.23
CA ASP A 158 -20.25 2.76 -10.44
C ASP A 158 -19.36 2.41 -9.21
N SER A 159 -18.47 3.33 -8.81
CA SER A 159 -17.50 3.08 -7.73
C SER A 159 -18.08 3.27 -6.33
N GLY A 160 -19.06 4.18 -6.19
CA GLY A 160 -19.80 4.41 -4.94
C GLY A 160 -20.73 3.24 -4.60
N HIS A 161 -21.36 2.62 -5.61
CA HIS A 161 -22.21 1.44 -5.43
C HIS A 161 -21.51 0.29 -4.71
N GLN A 162 -20.30 -0.09 -5.13
CA GLN A 162 -19.59 -1.21 -4.50
C GLN A 162 -19.23 -0.91 -3.04
N LEU A 163 -18.79 0.33 -2.76
CA LEU A 163 -18.44 0.76 -1.42
C LEU A 163 -19.68 0.85 -0.51
N ALA A 164 -20.79 1.39 -1.00
CA ALA A 164 -22.07 1.44 -0.26
C ALA A 164 -22.61 0.03 0.06
N ASN A 165 -22.60 -0.88 -0.92
CA ASN A 165 -23.01 -2.28 -0.72
C ASN A 165 -22.10 -3.01 0.28
N SER A 166 -20.82 -2.66 0.32
CA SER A 166 -19.90 -3.19 1.34
C SER A 166 -20.29 -2.77 2.76
N TYR A 167 -20.78 -1.54 2.95
CA TYR A 167 -21.31 -1.08 4.24
C TYR A 167 -22.62 -1.77 4.60
N TYR A 168 -23.52 -1.96 3.62
CA TYR A 168 -24.76 -2.70 3.83
C TYR A 168 -24.49 -4.15 4.23
N ALA A 169 -23.54 -4.84 3.59
CA ALA A 169 -23.11 -6.19 3.98
C ALA A 169 -22.61 -6.25 5.43
N MET A 170 -21.80 -5.28 5.86
CA MET A 170 -21.33 -5.21 7.25
C MET A 170 -22.49 -4.98 8.24
N SER A 171 -23.42 -4.07 7.92
CA SER A 171 -24.59 -3.81 8.77
C SER A 171 -25.52 -5.01 8.86
N ASN A 172 -25.63 -5.78 7.78
CA ASN A 172 -26.49 -6.93 7.65
C ASN A 172 -26.01 -8.15 8.45
N GLY A 173 -24.71 -8.25 8.71
CA GLY A 173 -24.11 -9.37 9.44
C GLY A 173 -24.42 -9.41 10.94
N GLY A 174 -24.65 -8.27 11.58
CA GLY A 174 -24.88 -8.21 13.03
C GLY A 174 -23.77 -8.91 13.83
N TRP A 175 -24.10 -9.45 15.02
CA TRP A 175 -23.11 -10.07 15.91
C TRP A 175 -22.65 -11.47 15.48
N PHE A 176 -23.57 -12.28 14.93
CA PHE A 176 -23.36 -13.70 14.65
C PHE A 176 -23.42 -14.08 13.16
N GLY A 177 -23.71 -13.12 12.28
CA GLY A 177 -23.78 -13.34 10.84
C GLY A 177 -25.09 -13.96 10.38
N ARG A 178 -25.20 -14.12 9.07
CA ARG A 178 -26.32 -14.82 8.39
C ARG A 178 -26.06 -16.31 8.15
N GLY A 179 -24.87 -16.79 8.50
CA GLY A 179 -24.40 -18.15 8.21
C GLY A 179 -23.57 -18.22 6.93
N LEU A 180 -22.62 -19.16 6.90
CA LEU A 180 -21.70 -19.37 5.78
C LEU A 180 -22.46 -19.62 4.47
N GLY A 181 -22.09 -18.87 3.42
CA GLY A 181 -22.72 -18.97 2.10
C GLY A 181 -24.11 -18.32 1.97
N ASN A 182 -24.64 -17.72 3.03
CA ASN A 182 -25.92 -17.00 3.03
C ASN A 182 -25.75 -15.47 2.85
N SER A 183 -24.59 -15.00 2.38
CA SER A 183 -24.43 -13.59 2.00
C SER A 183 -25.38 -13.22 0.85
N ILE A 184 -26.13 -12.14 1.05
CA ILE A 184 -27.06 -11.58 0.06
C ILE A 184 -26.26 -10.78 -0.97
N GLU A 185 -25.29 -10.01 -0.48
CA GLU A 185 -24.48 -9.10 -1.29
C GLU A 185 -23.56 -9.84 -2.28
N LYS A 186 -23.14 -11.06 -1.93
CA LYS A 186 -22.35 -11.98 -2.78
C LYS A 186 -23.11 -12.48 -4.03
N ARG A 187 -24.45 -12.43 -4.05
CA ARG A 187 -25.29 -13.04 -5.11
C ARG A 187 -25.63 -12.11 -6.28
N GLY A 188 -25.04 -10.92 -6.35
CA GLY A 188 -25.22 -10.03 -7.50
C GLY A 188 -25.00 -8.54 -7.24
N TYR A 189 -24.89 -8.11 -5.98
CA TYR A 189 -24.73 -6.70 -5.61
C TYR A 189 -23.26 -6.26 -5.49
N LEU A 190 -22.33 -7.21 -5.39
CA LEU A 190 -20.88 -7.00 -5.43
C LEU A 190 -20.24 -7.91 -6.50
N PRO A 191 -20.05 -7.42 -7.74
CA PRO A 191 -19.40 -8.20 -8.80
C PRO A 191 -17.94 -8.58 -8.42
N GLU A 192 -17.31 -7.81 -7.53
CA GLU A 192 -15.93 -7.99 -7.07
C GLU A 192 -15.87 -8.38 -5.56
N ALA A 193 -16.90 -9.08 -5.08
CA ALA A 193 -17.00 -9.53 -3.68
C ALA A 193 -15.80 -10.38 -3.22
N GLN A 194 -15.10 -11.03 -4.15
CA GLN A 194 -14.04 -11.98 -3.84
C GLN A 194 -12.64 -11.33 -3.68
N THR A 195 -12.41 -10.12 -4.20
CA THR A 195 -11.11 -9.45 -4.10
C THR A 195 -11.13 -8.33 -3.07
N ASP A 196 -11.86 -7.26 -3.36
CA ASP A 196 -11.69 -5.99 -2.66
C ASP A 196 -12.64 -5.87 -1.45
N PHE A 197 -13.71 -6.68 -1.46
CA PHE A 197 -14.79 -6.65 -0.46
C PHE A 197 -15.01 -7.99 0.26
N VAL A 198 -14.04 -8.90 0.19
CA VAL A 198 -14.13 -10.22 0.82
C VAL A 198 -14.38 -10.11 2.33
N PHE A 199 -13.78 -9.11 2.98
CA PHE A 199 -13.96 -8.91 4.41
C PHE A 199 -15.38 -8.45 4.77
N SER A 200 -16.02 -7.63 3.94
CA SER A 200 -17.43 -7.23 4.14
C SER A 200 -18.37 -8.43 4.06
N VAL A 201 -18.10 -9.36 3.13
CA VAL A 201 -18.83 -10.63 3.02
C VAL A 201 -18.59 -11.52 4.23
N VAL A 202 -17.35 -11.60 4.72
CA VAL A 202 -17.01 -12.34 5.95
C VAL A 202 -17.79 -11.79 7.14
N ILE A 203 -17.92 -10.47 7.27
CA ILE A 203 -18.74 -9.85 8.32
C ILE A 203 -20.22 -10.21 8.13
N GLU A 204 -20.74 -10.21 6.90
CA GLU A 204 -22.13 -10.57 6.64
C GLU A 204 -22.43 -12.05 7.00
N GLU A 205 -21.52 -12.96 6.65
CA GLU A 205 -21.71 -14.41 6.84
C GLU A 205 -21.42 -14.86 8.28
N LEU A 206 -20.35 -14.37 8.91
CA LEU A 206 -19.87 -14.81 10.23
C LEU A 206 -20.15 -13.82 11.37
N GLY A 207 -20.63 -12.61 11.04
CA GLY A 207 -20.88 -11.55 12.02
C GLY A 207 -19.61 -10.92 12.57
N LEU A 208 -19.81 -9.94 13.45
CA LEU A 208 -18.73 -9.23 14.12
C LEU A 208 -17.80 -10.16 14.93
N ILE A 209 -18.34 -11.21 15.56
CA ILE A 209 -17.54 -12.11 16.39
C ILE A 209 -16.60 -12.94 15.51
N GLY A 210 -17.10 -13.53 14.43
CA GLY A 210 -16.27 -14.33 13.53
C GLY A 210 -15.25 -13.48 12.76
N ALA A 211 -15.66 -12.31 12.28
CA ALA A 211 -14.74 -11.36 11.64
C ALA A 211 -13.67 -10.85 12.63
N GLY A 212 -14.05 -10.58 13.88
CA GLY A 212 -13.15 -10.18 14.97
C GLY A 212 -12.13 -11.27 15.30
N LEU A 213 -12.55 -12.54 15.33
CA LEU A 213 -11.64 -13.67 15.53
C LEU A 213 -10.63 -13.81 14.39
N ILE A 214 -11.07 -13.65 13.14
CA ILE A 214 -10.17 -13.65 11.97
C ILE A 214 -9.14 -12.52 12.07
N LEU A 215 -9.59 -11.29 12.39
CA LEU A 215 -8.68 -10.16 12.60
C LEU A 215 -7.69 -10.41 13.74
N ALA A 216 -8.16 -10.99 14.86
CA ALA A 216 -7.30 -11.33 15.99
C ALA A 216 -6.23 -12.36 15.61
N LEU A 217 -6.57 -13.36 14.79
CA LEU A 217 -5.61 -14.35 14.28
C LEU A 217 -4.57 -13.71 13.36
N VAL A 218 -4.98 -12.85 12.43
CA VAL A 218 -4.06 -12.12 11.54
C VAL A 218 -3.15 -11.21 12.36
N PHE A 219 -3.69 -10.50 13.34
CA PHE A 219 -2.92 -9.65 14.24
C PHE A 219 -1.91 -10.46 15.06
N PHE A 220 -2.32 -11.59 15.62
CA PHE A 220 -1.44 -12.52 16.33
C PHE A 220 -0.30 -13.04 15.43
N LEU A 221 -0.60 -13.38 14.18
CA LEU A 221 0.40 -13.82 13.20
C LEU A 221 1.44 -12.71 12.94
N ILE A 222 0.99 -11.47 12.75
CA ILE A 222 1.89 -10.32 12.57
C ILE A 222 2.81 -10.14 13.78
N LEU A 223 2.26 -10.16 15.00
CA LEU A 223 3.06 -10.07 16.23
C LEU A 223 4.08 -11.21 16.33
N ARG A 224 3.70 -12.42 15.92
CA ARG A 224 4.62 -13.56 15.93
C ARG A 224 5.75 -13.39 14.94
N ILE A 225 5.46 -12.93 13.72
CA ILE A 225 6.47 -12.64 12.68
C ILE A 225 7.44 -11.56 13.17
N MET A 226 6.92 -10.46 13.73
CA MET A 226 7.75 -9.40 14.30
C MET A 226 8.66 -9.90 15.43
N ASN A 227 8.13 -10.72 16.34
CA ASN A 227 8.90 -11.29 17.45
C ASN A 227 10.02 -12.22 16.94
N VAL A 228 9.78 -12.99 15.88
CA VAL A 228 10.82 -13.80 15.22
C VAL A 228 11.90 -12.89 14.62
N GLY A 229 11.51 -11.80 13.95
CA GLY A 229 12.44 -10.81 13.40
C GLY A 229 13.31 -10.14 14.47
N ILE A 230 12.74 -9.72 15.60
CA ILE A 230 13.48 -9.08 16.71
C ILE A 230 14.50 -10.04 17.34
N LYS A 231 14.20 -11.35 17.35
CA LYS A 231 15.10 -12.38 17.89
C LYS A 231 16.20 -12.82 16.92
N ALA A 232 16.17 -12.36 15.67
CA ALA A 232 17.19 -12.69 14.70
C ALA A 232 18.53 -12.06 15.12
N LYS A 233 19.59 -12.88 15.17
CA LYS A 233 20.93 -12.45 15.57
C LYS A 233 21.74 -11.80 14.44
N ASN A 234 21.37 -12.11 13.20
CA ASN A 234 22.02 -11.56 12.02
C ASN A 234 21.13 -10.44 11.45
N PRO A 235 21.69 -9.24 11.23
CA PRO A 235 21.01 -8.15 10.53
C PRO A 235 20.80 -8.45 9.03
#